data_AF-A0A1F3X9P4-F1
#
_entry.id   AF-A0A1F3X9P4-F1
#
_cell.length_a   1.000
_cell.length_b   1.000
_cell.length_c   1.000
_cell.angle_alpha   90.00
_cell.angle_beta   90.00
_cell.angle_gamma   90.00
#
_symmetry.space_group_name_H-M   'P 1'
#
loop_
_entity.id
_entity.type
_entity.pdbx_description
1 polymer ?
#
loop_
_entity_poly.entity_id
_entity_poly.type
_entity_poly.pdbx_seq_one_letter_code
_entity_poly.pdbx_strand_id
1 'polypeptide(L)'
;MRGVQKRRAPVYVYEQALAGLAVPLLVVHGADDVDCRKPCEFIARTVPGARLEIVPDCGHAVNLEEPWRFNRLCASFMDRVDATREKHG
;
A
#
# COMPACT_ATOMS: atom_id res chain seq x y z
N MET A 1 -11.29 1.26 22.26
CA MET A 1 -12.21 1.86 21.27
C MET A 1 -13.29 0.85 20.88
N ARG A 2 -14.55 1.05 21.32
CA ARG A 2 -15.69 0.19 20.95
C ARG A 2 -16.55 0.94 19.94
N GLY A 3 -16.82 0.34 18.78
CA GLY A 3 -18.06 0.64 18.04
C GLY A 3 -17.98 0.81 16.53
N VAL A 4 -16.91 1.37 15.95
CA VAL A 4 -16.92 1.77 14.53
C VAL A 4 -16.13 0.84 13.61
N GLN A 5 -14.99 0.27 14.05
CA GLN A 5 -14.20 -0.65 13.22
C GLN A 5 -14.70 -2.11 13.19
N LYS A 6 -15.54 -2.54 14.15
CA LYS A 6 -15.92 -3.96 14.34
C LYS A 6 -16.73 -4.62 13.21
N ARG A 7 -17.16 -3.86 12.19
CA ARG A 7 -17.99 -4.38 11.08
C ARG A 7 -17.28 -4.48 9.74
N ARG A 8 -16.04 -3.99 9.62
CA ARG A 8 -15.29 -4.10 8.36
C ARG A 8 -14.67 -5.48 8.28
N ALA A 9 -14.99 -6.22 7.22
CA ALA A 9 -14.34 -7.49 6.96
C ALA A 9 -12.82 -7.27 6.84
N PRO A 10 -11.99 -8.19 7.37
CA PRO A 10 -10.55 -8.05 7.25
C PRO A 10 -10.16 -8.15 5.77
N VAL A 11 -9.05 -7.52 5.40
CA VAL A 11 -8.62 -7.46 3.98
C VAL A 11 -8.49 -8.85 3.33
N TYR A 12 -8.20 -9.87 4.14
CA TYR A 12 -8.05 -11.26 3.72
C TYR A 12 -9.27 -11.85 3.01
N VAL A 13 -10.49 -11.35 3.28
CA VAL A 13 -11.69 -11.88 2.59
C VAL A 13 -11.75 -11.47 1.11
N TYR A 14 -10.94 -10.49 0.70
CA TYR A 14 -10.93 -9.95 -0.66
C TYR A 14 -9.83 -10.54 -1.54
N GLU A 15 -9.23 -11.68 -1.16
CA GLU A 15 -8.09 -12.27 -1.88
C GLU A 15 -8.32 -12.40 -3.39
N GLN A 16 -9.45 -13.00 -3.80
CA GLN A 16 -9.78 -13.16 -5.23
C GLN A 16 -9.96 -11.82 -5.95
N ALA A 17 -10.59 -10.84 -5.29
CA ALA A 17 -10.79 -9.51 -5.87
C ALA A 17 -9.46 -8.76 -6.02
N LEU A 18 -8.58 -8.87 -5.02
CA LEU A 18 -7.23 -8.31 -5.07
C LEU A 18 -6.37 -8.98 -6.16
N ALA A 19 -6.45 -10.30 -6.30
CA ALA A 19 -5.74 -11.05 -7.33
C ALA A 19 -6.18 -10.67 -8.76
N GLY A 20 -7.42 -10.22 -8.92
CA GLY A 20 -7.96 -9.73 -10.20
C GLY A 20 -7.62 -8.27 -10.53
N LEU A 21 -6.93 -7.54 -9.65
CA LEU A 21 -6.55 -6.14 -9.92
C LEU A 21 -5.44 -6.07 -10.96
N ALA A 22 -5.72 -5.41 -12.08
CA ALA A 22 -4.77 -5.16 -13.17
C ALA A 22 -4.27 -3.70 -13.21
N VAL A 23 -4.33 -3.01 -12.07
CA VAL A 23 -3.90 -1.61 -11.94
C VAL A 23 -2.59 -1.52 -11.16
N PRO A 24 -1.68 -0.58 -11.49
CA PRO A 24 -0.51 -0.33 -10.68
C PRO A 24 -0.90 -0.01 -9.23
N LEU A 25 -0.20 -0.60 -8.26
CA LEU A 25 -0.53 -0.45 -6.84
C LEU A 25 0.74 -0.28 -6.00
N LEU A 26 0.74 0.73 -5.14
CA LEU A 26 1.77 1.00 -4.14
C LEU A 26 1.15 0.86 -2.74
N VAL A 27 1.73 0.00 -1.92
CA VAL A 27 1.43 -0.15 -0.48
C VAL A 27 2.56 0.49 0.31
N VAL A 28 2.23 1.40 1.24
CA VAL A 28 3.22 2.05 2.12
C VAL A 28 2.77 1.88 3.56
N HIS A 29 3.67 1.47 4.46
CA HIS A 29 3.46 1.53 5.90
C HIS A 29 4.77 1.81 6.65
N GLY A 30 4.66 2.30 7.89
CA GLY A 30 5.82 2.48 8.76
C GLY A 30 6.28 1.16 9.40
N ALA A 31 7.58 1.03 9.67
CA ALA A 31 8.15 -0.16 10.29
C ALA A 31 7.65 -0.40 11.71
N ASP A 32 7.29 0.66 12.43
CA ASP A 32 6.78 0.60 13.80
C ASP A 32 5.27 0.36 13.86
N ASP A 33 4.57 0.43 12.72
CA ASP A 33 3.17 0.04 12.56
C ASP A 33 3.02 -1.49 12.38
N VAL A 34 3.32 -2.22 13.45
CA VAL A 34 3.35 -3.69 13.48
C VAL A 34 2.00 -4.33 13.13
N ASP A 35 0.89 -3.66 13.43
CA ASP A 35 -0.46 -4.17 13.17
C ASP A 35 -0.80 -4.14 11.68
N CYS A 36 -0.27 -3.16 10.92
CA CYS A 36 -0.47 -3.07 9.49
C CYS A 36 0.46 -3.96 8.66
N ARG A 37 1.55 -4.48 9.23
CA ARG A 37 2.54 -5.32 8.52
C ARG A 37 1.91 -6.50 7.77
N LYS A 38 1.17 -7.38 8.47
CA LYS A 38 0.56 -8.57 7.85
C LYS A 38 -0.47 -8.23 6.76
N PRO A 39 -1.40 -7.27 6.98
CA PRO A 39 -2.28 -6.78 5.93
C PRO A 39 -1.55 -6.21 4.71
N CYS A 40 -0.52 -5.39 4.91
CA CYS A 40 0.24 -4.76 3.83
C CYS A 40 1.03 -5.79 3.00
N GLU A 41 1.71 -6.73 3.67
CA GLU A 41 2.38 -7.86 3.02
C GLU A 41 1.39 -8.75 2.26
N PHE A 42 0.14 -8.88 2.74
CA PHE A 42 -0.91 -9.63 2.05
C PHE A 42 -1.36 -8.94 0.77
N ILE A 43 -1.66 -7.64 0.82
CA ILE A 43 -2.05 -6.91 -0.40
C ILE A 43 -0.92 -6.98 -1.44
N ALA A 44 0.32 -6.74 -1.02
CA ALA A 44 1.47 -6.71 -1.91
C ALA A 44 1.77 -8.06 -2.58
N ARG A 45 1.57 -9.19 -1.88
CA ARG A 45 1.76 -10.53 -2.48
C ARG A 45 0.59 -10.98 -3.35
N THR A 46 -0.62 -10.48 -3.09
CA THR A 46 -1.84 -10.92 -3.77
C THR A 46 -2.10 -10.12 -5.04
N VAL A 47 -1.84 -8.81 -5.05
CA VAL A 47 -2.08 -7.96 -6.22
C VAL A 47 -0.92 -8.08 -7.22
N PRO A 48 -1.16 -8.49 -8.48
CA PRO A 48 -0.11 -8.56 -9.50
C PRO A 48 0.59 -7.21 -9.72
N GLY A 49 1.92 -7.20 -9.65
CA GLY A 49 2.72 -5.99 -9.88
C GLY A 49 2.65 -4.94 -8.76
N ALA A 50 2.06 -5.25 -7.61
CA ALA A 50 2.07 -4.36 -6.46
C ALA A 50 3.49 -4.16 -5.91
N ARG A 51 3.73 -2.97 -5.36
CA ARG A 51 4.97 -2.61 -4.68
C ARG A 51 4.69 -2.35 -3.20
N LEU A 52 5.54 -2.89 -2.32
CA LEU A 52 5.50 -2.64 -0.89
C LEU A 52 6.69 -1.78 -0.47
N GLU A 53 6.41 -0.70 0.25
CA GLU A 53 7.41 0.19 0.85
C GLU A 53 7.21 0.24 2.35
N ILE A 54 8.28 -0.07 3.09
CA ILE A 54 8.30 -0.03 4.55
C ILE A 54 9.22 1.12 4.96
N VAL A 55 8.66 2.09 5.66
CA VAL A 55 9.41 3.29 6.08
C VAL A 55 10.01 3.04 7.47
N PRO A 56 11.35 2.94 7.61
CA PRO A 56 11.99 2.77 8.92
C PRO A 56 11.73 3.97 9.83
N ASP A 57 11.78 3.72 11.14
CA ASP A 57 11.64 4.72 12.21
C ASP A 57 10.35 5.55 12.11
N CYS A 58 9.25 4.90 11.70
CA CYS A 58 7.97 5.56 11.43
C CYS A 58 6.80 4.66 11.85
N GLY A 59 5.78 5.26 12.46
CA GLY A 59 4.54 4.62 12.85
C GLY A 59 3.47 4.60 11.75
N HIS A 60 2.21 4.67 12.17
CA HIS A 60 1.04 4.48 11.30
C HIS A 60 0.87 5.62 10.29
N ALA A 61 1.14 6.86 10.69
CA ALA A 61 0.81 8.04 9.91
C ALA A 61 2.01 8.50 9.07
N VAL A 62 2.52 7.63 8.19
CA VAL A 62 3.73 7.86 7.38
C VAL A 62 3.72 9.20 6.65
N ASN A 63 2.57 9.62 6.14
CA ASN A 63 2.42 10.89 5.44
C ASN A 63 2.56 12.13 6.33
N LEU A 64 2.36 12.00 7.65
CA LEU A 64 2.51 13.06 8.63
C LEU A 64 3.88 13.00 9.34
N GLU A 65 4.35 11.79 9.64
CA GLU A 65 5.61 11.54 10.34
C GLU A 65 6.81 11.75 9.40
N GLU A 66 6.72 11.23 8.17
CA GLU A 66 7.80 11.24 7.17
C GLU A 66 7.32 11.87 5.83
N PRO A 67 6.84 13.13 5.83
CA PRO A 67 6.14 13.72 4.68
C PRO A 67 7.00 13.77 3.41
N TRP A 68 8.29 14.08 3.55
CA TRP A 68 9.22 14.12 2.41
C TRP A 68 9.41 12.75 1.77
N ARG A 69 9.53 11.72 2.60
CA ARG A 69 9.72 10.34 2.12
C ARG A 69 8.45 9.83 1.47
N PHE A 70 7.30 10.05 2.12
CA PHE A 70 5.99 9.70 1.57
C PHE A 70 5.77 10.36 0.20
N ASN A 71 5.97 11.68 0.09
CA ASN A 71 5.81 12.40 -1.17
C ASN A 71 6.75 11.90 -2.27
N ARG A 72 8.00 11.57 -1.93
CA ARG A 72 8.96 11.00 -2.89
C ARG A 72 8.53 9.61 -3.38
N LEU A 73 7.99 8.77 -2.49
CA LEU A 73 7.45 7.46 -2.87
C LEU A 73 6.28 7.60 -3.82
N CYS A 74 5.34 8.52 -3.54
CA CYS A 74 4.22 8.82 -4.42
C CYS A 74 4.68 9.34 -5.79
N ALA A 75 5.60 10.31 -5.83
CA ALA A 75 6.12 10.87 -7.07
C ALA A 75 6.80 9.79 -7.93
N SER A 76 7.72 9.02 -7.35
CA SER A 76 8.40 7.93 -8.06
C SER A 76 7.44 6.85 -8.58
N PHE A 77 6.34 6.61 -7.87
CA PHE A 77 5.31 5.70 -8.33
C PHE A 77 4.53 6.26 -9.52
N MET A 78 4.12 7.53 -9.48
CA MET A 78 3.44 8.19 -10.60
C MET A 78 4.31 8.20 -11.86
N ASP A 79 5.59 8.57 -11.76
CA ASP A 79 6.52 8.55 -12.89
C ASP A 79 6.60 7.16 -13.56
N ARG A 80 6.62 6.09 -12.74
CA ARG A 80 6.64 4.70 -13.23
C ARG A 80 5.33 4.33 -13.93
N VAL A 81 4.20 4.74 -13.36
CA VAL A 81 2.88 4.47 -13.93
C VAL A 81 2.77 5.15 -15.30
N ASP A 82 3.16 6.41 -15.40
CA ASP A 82 3.12 7.16 -16.66
C ASP A 82 4.03 6.53 -17.72
N ALA A 83 5.27 6.18 -17.35
CA ALA A 83 6.19 5.47 -18.24
C ALA A 83 5.67 4.09 -18.71
N THR A 84 4.77 3.46 -17.95
CA THR A 84 4.14 2.18 -18.33
C THR A 84 2.97 2.43 -19.30
N ARG A 85 2.20 3.50 -19.10
CA ARG A 85 1.10 3.88 -19.99
C ARG A 85 1.60 4.28 -21.38
N GLU A 86 2.69 5.03 -21.45
CA GLU A 86 3.33 5.44 -22.71
C GLU A 86 3.83 4.24 -23.55
N LYS A 87 4.15 3.11 -22.94
CA LYS A 87 4.62 1.90 -23.64
C LYS A 87 3.48 1.03 -24.20
N HIS A 88 2.25 1.24 -23.75
CA HIS A 88 1.08 0.45 -24.13
C HIS A 88 0.04 1.25 -24.92
N GLY A 89 0.32 2.53 -25.23
CA GLY A 89 -0.45 3.37 -26.16
C GLY A 89 0.26 3.48 -27.50
#